data_AF-A0A7S2SMW8-F1
#
_entry.id   AF-A0A7S2SMW8-F1
#
_cell.length_a   1.000
_cell.length_b   1.000
_cell.length_c   1.000
_cell.angle_alpha   90.00
_cell.angle_beta   90.00
_cell.angle_gamma   90.00
#
_symmetry.space_group_name_H-M   'P 1'
#
loop_
_entity.id
_entity.type
_entity.pdbx_description
1 polymer ?
#
loop_
_entity_poly.entity_id
_entity_poly.type
_entity_poly.pdbx_seq_one_letter_code
_entity_poly.pdbx_strand_id
1 'polypeptide(L)'
;MDTVQMEGFLVKKGRSGRHWKRRYFYLDGTVLRYFRNPGDSKHRGEVHITRGTFVNECTSKPNGLQLSTNRQVLVVCAESYNRQQEWLHAFLRSIELAKMEKDRSIDGYVDGSNSTGSCQEEESKSSSGSALGGRAGNLFKRLKSRRRNSNTSESSGSGKQQRTRMFTDDSIDPELQDLMEEDFDEREGRSDSFRRKLLDDEGPPKFQRRPTYTFSTPATTFEVDTRYSFIRPIGTGAYGVVVSAKDKLSQEPVAIKKVTRAFEDLVDAKRILREIKLLRHFDHENIIHIKDLSPPRGYNDFEDIYIVSELMETDLHRVIYSKQNLTIDHIQYFIYQILRALKYIHSANVLHRDLKPSNLLLNSNCDLKVCDFGLARGLEDTKLELTEYVVTRWYRAPEIMLACREYTKAIDVWSVGCIFAELLARKPLFPGEDYIHQLQLITDVLGTPSEADMHFIKSEKAKRFMRNQPLRCKRKMSDLYPKASAECLDLLNRMLHFNPDKRITVQDALEHPYLATLHQPDDEPLCEHIFLFDDNKADDELRKRDIQDQILEEVLHFHPEDRERILYEASQSKNKSTVFDV
;
A
#
# COMPACT_ATOMS: atom_id res chain seq x y z
N MET A 1 18.08 -12.40 -24.05
CA MET A 1 18.39 -11.89 -22.71
C MET A 1 18.97 -10.50 -22.89
N ASP A 2 18.18 -9.48 -22.58
CA ASP A 2 18.61 -8.09 -22.76
C ASP A 2 19.77 -7.78 -21.84
N THR A 3 20.91 -7.41 -22.41
CA THR A 3 22.08 -6.96 -21.65
C THR A 3 21.78 -5.60 -21.03
N VAL A 4 21.90 -5.47 -19.69
CA VAL A 4 21.72 -4.18 -19.02
C VAL A 4 22.86 -3.26 -19.43
N GLN A 5 22.56 -2.22 -20.19
CA GLN A 5 23.50 -1.17 -20.58
C GLN A 5 22.95 0.19 -20.20
N MET A 6 23.77 0.99 -19.50
CA MET A 6 23.42 2.36 -19.16
C MET A 6 24.66 3.24 -19.07
N GLU A 7 24.56 4.46 -19.59
CA GLU A 7 25.64 5.44 -19.50
C GLU A 7 25.18 6.87 -19.23
N GLY A 8 26.13 7.68 -18.77
CA GLY A 8 25.89 9.09 -18.54
C GLY A 8 26.69 9.67 -17.38
N PHE A 9 26.52 10.97 -17.17
CA PHE A 9 27.23 11.66 -16.10
C PHE A 9 26.54 11.49 -14.75
N LEU A 10 27.35 11.19 -13.73
CA LEU A 10 26.96 11.25 -12.32
C LEU A 10 28.00 12.04 -11.53
N VAL A 11 27.56 12.62 -10.42
CA VAL A 11 28.45 13.31 -9.48
C VAL A 11 28.80 12.35 -8.34
N LYS A 12 30.04 11.86 -8.30
CA LYS A 12 30.46 10.87 -7.28
C LYS A 12 31.14 11.50 -6.07
N LYS A 13 30.91 10.93 -4.88
CA LYS A 13 31.62 11.28 -3.64
C LYS A 13 33.05 10.74 -3.68
N GLY A 14 34.04 11.58 -3.33
CA GLY A 14 35.43 11.20 -3.21
C GLY A 14 35.72 10.40 -1.93
N ARG A 15 36.84 9.66 -1.91
CA ARG A 15 37.24 8.78 -0.78
C ARG A 15 37.36 9.50 0.58
N SER A 16 37.73 10.79 0.59
CA SER A 16 37.82 11.59 1.82
C SER A 16 36.48 12.17 2.29
N GLY A 17 35.38 11.91 1.57
CA GLY A 17 34.03 12.38 1.91
C GLY A 17 33.77 13.88 1.67
N ARG A 18 34.81 14.71 1.55
CA ARG A 18 34.72 16.18 1.47
C ARG A 18 34.53 16.76 0.06
N HIS A 19 34.80 15.98 -1.00
CA HIS A 19 34.77 16.47 -2.38
C HIS A 19 33.93 15.60 -3.30
N TRP A 20 33.19 16.23 -4.21
CA TRP A 20 32.35 15.59 -5.21
C TRP A 20 32.91 15.84 -6.60
N LYS A 21 32.91 14.82 -7.47
CA LYS A 21 33.50 14.90 -8.81
C LYS A 21 32.54 14.34 -9.85
N ARG A 22 32.21 15.15 -10.85
CA ARG A 22 31.46 14.71 -12.04
C ARG A 22 32.31 13.70 -12.83
N ARG A 23 31.73 12.55 -13.16
CA ARG A 23 32.37 11.45 -13.90
C ARG A 23 31.36 10.86 -14.86
N TYR A 24 31.87 10.35 -15.98
CA TYR A 24 31.04 9.60 -16.93
C TYR A 24 31.02 8.14 -16.50
N PHE A 25 29.84 7.57 -16.28
CA PHE A 25 29.65 6.18 -15.88
C PHE A 25 29.13 5.36 -17.06
N TYR A 26 29.57 4.11 -17.13
CA TYR A 26 29.15 3.11 -18.11
C TYR A 26 28.93 1.79 -17.37
N LEU A 27 27.67 1.34 -17.34
CA LEU A 27 27.22 0.09 -16.77
C LEU A 27 27.00 -0.91 -17.90
N ASP A 28 27.61 -2.08 -17.80
CA ASP A 28 27.50 -3.16 -18.78
C ASP A 28 27.36 -4.50 -18.05
N GLY A 29 26.17 -5.08 -18.13
CA GLY A 29 25.79 -6.26 -17.35
C GLY A 29 25.94 -6.00 -15.85
N THR A 30 26.92 -6.67 -15.23
CA THR A 30 27.21 -6.58 -13.79
C THR A 30 28.41 -5.68 -13.47
N VAL A 31 28.99 -5.00 -14.46
CA VAL A 31 30.22 -4.20 -14.28
C VAL A 31 29.96 -2.72 -14.54
N LEU A 32 30.19 -1.90 -13.52
CA LEU A 32 30.09 -0.45 -13.59
C LEU A 32 31.47 0.20 -13.65
N ARG A 33 31.79 0.89 -14.74
CA ARG A 33 33.03 1.64 -14.92
C ARG A 33 32.76 3.13 -14.92
N TYR A 34 33.75 3.93 -14.51
CA TYR A 34 33.66 5.38 -14.65
C TYR A 34 34.95 6.04 -15.11
N PHE A 35 34.79 7.09 -15.91
CA PHE A 35 35.83 7.79 -16.66
C PHE A 35 35.88 9.27 -16.29
N ARG A 36 36.96 9.98 -16.67
CA ARG A 36 36.99 11.44 -16.48
C ARG A 36 36.03 12.08 -17.47
N ASN A 37 36.12 11.68 -18.75
CA ASN A 37 35.26 12.12 -19.84
C ASN A 37 34.75 10.91 -20.66
N PRO A 38 33.67 11.08 -21.44
CA PRO A 38 33.26 10.09 -22.43
C PRO A 38 34.39 9.86 -23.46
N GLY A 39 34.61 8.61 -23.88
CA GLY A 39 35.64 8.27 -24.87
C GLY A 39 37.07 8.10 -24.33
N ASP A 40 37.30 8.29 -23.03
CA ASP A 40 38.60 7.97 -22.40
C ASP A 40 38.89 6.46 -22.48
N SER A 41 40.05 6.06 -22.99
CA SER A 41 40.45 4.64 -23.08
C SER A 41 40.73 3.97 -21.73
N LYS A 42 40.98 4.76 -20.66
CA LYS A 42 41.31 4.27 -19.33
C LYS A 42 40.29 4.71 -18.28
N HIS A 43 39.60 3.73 -17.67
CA HIS A 43 38.69 3.99 -16.57
C HIS A 43 39.43 4.48 -15.31
N ARG A 44 38.75 5.29 -14.51
CA ARG A 44 39.23 5.80 -13.21
C ARG A 44 38.85 4.91 -12.04
N GLY A 45 37.93 3.97 -12.25
CA GLY A 45 37.60 2.92 -11.30
C GLY A 45 36.47 2.07 -11.85
N GLU A 46 36.28 0.94 -11.17
CA GLU A 46 35.34 -0.11 -11.55
C GLU A 46 34.66 -0.67 -10.30
N VAL A 47 33.38 -0.96 -10.42
CA VAL A 47 32.55 -1.58 -9.39
C VAL A 47 31.87 -2.80 -9.99
N HIS A 48 32.12 -3.95 -9.36
CA HIS A 48 31.42 -5.19 -9.70
C HIS A 48 30.16 -5.28 -8.87
N ILE A 49 29.02 -5.36 -9.54
CA ILE A 49 27.71 -5.63 -8.95
C ILE A 49 27.60 -7.14 -8.77
N THR A 50 27.22 -7.56 -7.58
CA THR A 50 27.14 -8.97 -7.18
C THR A 50 25.78 -9.21 -6.51
N ARG A 51 25.40 -10.47 -6.27
CA ARG A 51 24.16 -10.80 -5.54
C ARG A 51 23.99 -10.09 -4.18
N GLY A 52 25.10 -9.77 -3.51
CA GLY A 52 25.10 -9.08 -2.22
C GLY A 52 25.22 -7.57 -2.34
N THR A 53 25.21 -7.03 -3.57
CA THR A 53 25.23 -5.60 -3.80
C THR A 53 23.85 -5.03 -3.52
N PHE A 54 23.80 -3.96 -2.74
CA PHE A 54 22.58 -3.21 -2.45
C PHE A 54 22.71 -1.78 -2.97
N VAL A 55 21.61 -1.25 -3.49
CA VAL A 55 21.50 0.15 -3.91
C VAL A 55 20.41 0.81 -3.09
N ASN A 56 20.75 1.91 -2.41
CA ASN A 56 19.82 2.70 -1.61
C ASN A 56 19.80 4.14 -2.11
N GLU A 57 18.70 4.85 -1.94
CA GLU A 57 18.70 6.30 -2.07
C GLU A 57 19.56 6.92 -0.96
N CYS A 58 20.41 7.87 -1.33
CA CYS A 58 21.31 8.54 -0.40
C CYS A 58 20.74 9.92 -0.04
N THR A 59 20.28 10.07 1.20
CA THR A 59 19.65 11.31 1.70
C THR A 59 20.64 12.46 1.90
N SER A 60 21.95 12.20 1.84
CA SER A 60 22.99 13.22 2.03
C SER A 60 23.09 14.25 0.90
N LYS A 61 22.48 13.98 -0.26
CA LYS A 61 22.33 14.92 -1.38
C LYS A 61 21.07 14.61 -2.19
N PRO A 62 20.41 15.64 -2.77
CA PRO A 62 19.30 15.42 -3.72
C PRO A 62 19.74 14.49 -4.85
N ASN A 63 18.82 13.61 -5.25
CA ASN A 63 19.03 12.63 -6.32
C ASN A 63 20.21 11.67 -6.09
N GLY A 64 20.52 11.40 -4.82
CA GLY A 64 21.63 10.55 -4.40
C GLY A 64 21.31 9.06 -4.47
N LEU A 65 22.27 8.25 -4.88
CA LEU A 65 22.27 6.80 -4.81
C LEU A 65 23.55 6.32 -4.13
N GLN A 66 23.42 5.30 -3.29
CA GLN A 66 24.52 4.62 -2.64
C GLN A 66 24.51 3.16 -3.07
N LEU A 67 25.49 2.79 -3.89
CA LEU A 67 25.74 1.42 -4.31
C LEU A 67 26.79 0.82 -3.36
N SER A 68 26.39 -0.17 -2.58
CA SER A 68 27.26 -0.82 -1.60
C SER A 68 27.47 -2.27 -2.00
N THR A 69 28.73 -2.64 -2.17
CA THR A 69 29.16 -4.02 -2.44
C THR A 69 29.99 -4.52 -1.26
N ASN A 70 30.27 -5.81 -1.21
CA ASN A 70 31.14 -6.41 -0.19
C ASN A 70 32.56 -5.80 -0.16
N ARG A 71 32.98 -5.11 -1.22
CA ARG A 71 34.34 -4.54 -1.35
C ARG A 71 34.39 -3.02 -1.26
N GLN A 72 33.31 -2.32 -1.60
CA GLN A 72 33.31 -0.86 -1.67
C GLN A 72 31.91 -0.26 -1.61
N VAL A 73 31.83 0.96 -1.10
CA VAL A 73 30.64 1.81 -1.16
C VAL A 73 30.89 2.95 -2.14
N LEU A 74 30.01 3.09 -3.13
CA LEU A 74 30.01 4.14 -4.12
C LEU A 74 28.77 5.02 -3.93
N VAL A 75 28.97 6.29 -3.59
CA VAL A 75 27.90 7.28 -3.51
C VAL A 75 27.95 8.19 -4.73
N VAL A 76 26.84 8.30 -5.45
CA VAL A 76 26.67 9.09 -6.67
C VAL A 76 25.40 9.93 -6.59
N CYS A 77 25.35 11.05 -7.31
CA CYS A 77 24.15 11.85 -7.47
C CYS A 77 23.86 12.06 -8.96
N ALA A 78 22.61 11.87 -9.36
CA ALA A 78 22.14 12.21 -10.69
C ALA A 78 21.78 13.70 -10.79
N GLU A 79 21.73 14.22 -12.02
CA GLU A 79 21.42 15.64 -12.28
C GLU A 79 19.94 15.97 -12.08
N SER A 80 19.06 14.97 -12.16
CA SER A 80 17.62 15.09 -11.94
C SER A 80 17.06 13.84 -11.28
N TYR A 81 15.85 13.93 -10.75
CA TYR A 81 15.13 12.80 -10.18
C TYR A 81 14.87 11.71 -11.23
N ASN A 82 14.46 12.07 -12.45
CA ASN A 82 14.25 11.09 -13.52
C ASN A 82 15.53 10.31 -13.83
N ARG A 83 16.67 11.00 -13.95
CA ARG A 83 17.96 10.34 -14.17
C ARG A 83 18.37 9.47 -12.97
N GLN A 84 18.02 9.87 -11.74
CA GLN A 84 18.23 9.02 -10.56
C GLN A 84 17.43 7.72 -10.68
N GLN A 85 16.15 7.78 -11.07
CA GLN A 85 15.30 6.61 -11.22
C GLN A 85 15.79 5.68 -12.34
N GLU A 86 16.24 6.23 -13.47
CA GLU A 86 16.87 5.42 -14.55
C GLU A 86 18.11 4.67 -14.05
N TRP A 87 19.00 5.35 -13.31
CA TRP A 87 20.21 4.74 -12.75
C TRP A 87 19.90 3.73 -11.66
N LEU A 88 18.92 4.00 -10.81
CA LEU A 88 18.44 3.06 -9.79
C LEU A 88 17.91 1.79 -10.45
N HIS A 89 17.04 1.93 -11.45
CA HIS A 89 16.47 0.81 -12.18
C HIS A 89 17.54 -0.03 -12.88
N ALA A 90 18.52 0.62 -13.53
CA ALA A 90 19.63 -0.09 -14.17
C ALA A 90 20.48 -0.87 -13.15
N PHE A 91 20.79 -0.28 -11.98
CA PHE A 91 21.50 -1.00 -10.92
C PHE A 91 20.71 -2.20 -10.38
N LEU A 92 19.40 -2.05 -10.19
CA LEU A 92 18.53 -3.14 -9.73
C LEU A 92 18.49 -4.29 -10.74
N ARG A 93 18.36 -3.99 -12.05
CA ARG A 93 18.42 -5.04 -13.10
C ARG A 93 19.79 -5.72 -13.14
N SER A 94 20.89 -4.99 -12.97
CA SER A 94 22.23 -5.58 -12.87
C SER A 94 22.42 -6.47 -11.65
N ILE A 95 21.81 -6.12 -10.50
CA ILE A 95 21.83 -6.96 -9.30
C ILE A 95 21.05 -8.26 -9.56
N GLU A 96 19.90 -8.17 -10.23
CA GLU A 96 19.09 -9.33 -10.56
C GLU A 96 19.78 -10.28 -11.54
N LEU A 97 20.43 -9.74 -12.58
CA LEU A 97 21.30 -10.51 -13.46
C LEU A 97 22.39 -11.24 -12.68
N ALA A 98 23.03 -10.59 -11.70
CA ALA A 98 24.07 -11.19 -10.87
C ALA A 98 23.56 -12.31 -9.94
N LYS A 99 22.25 -12.37 -9.66
CA LYS A 99 21.62 -13.49 -8.93
C LYS A 99 21.37 -14.66 -9.88
N MET A 100 20.80 -14.39 -11.05
CA MET A 100 20.45 -15.39 -12.06
C MET A 100 21.67 -16.13 -12.64
N GLU A 101 22.83 -15.49 -12.73
CA GLU A 101 24.07 -16.13 -13.21
C GLU A 101 24.56 -17.27 -12.29
N LYS A 102 24.06 -17.36 -11.03
CA LYS A 102 24.49 -18.37 -10.06
C LYS A 102 23.47 -19.49 -9.83
N ASP A 103 22.19 -19.29 -10.07
CA ASP A 103 21.21 -20.39 -9.99
C ASP A 103 21.48 -21.47 -11.05
N ARG A 104 22.13 -21.11 -12.16
CA ARG A 104 22.68 -22.09 -13.11
C ARG A 104 23.92 -22.85 -12.62
N SER A 105 24.53 -22.42 -11.51
CA SER A 105 25.76 -23.02 -10.96
C SER A 105 25.53 -23.78 -9.65
N ILE A 106 24.28 -23.97 -9.19
CA ILE A 106 23.94 -24.54 -7.88
C ILE A 106 23.34 -25.97 -7.97
N ASP A 107 23.09 -26.52 -9.16
CA ASP A 107 22.70 -27.93 -9.36
C ASP A 107 23.84 -28.96 -9.15
N GLY A 108 24.87 -28.62 -8.40
CA GLY A 108 26.01 -29.51 -8.19
C GLY A 108 26.74 -29.25 -6.89
N TYR A 109 26.15 -29.60 -5.75
CA TYR A 109 26.83 -30.32 -4.65
C TYR A 109 25.88 -30.49 -3.43
N VAL A 110 25.63 -31.75 -3.05
CA VAL A 110 25.07 -32.15 -1.76
C VAL A 110 26.21 -32.75 -0.94
N ASP A 111 26.37 -32.32 0.30
CA ASP A 111 26.32 -33.15 1.53
C ASP A 111 27.13 -32.53 2.69
N GLY A 112 26.69 -32.81 3.92
CA GLY A 112 27.62 -33.10 5.01
C GLY A 112 27.58 -32.26 6.29
N SER A 113 26.75 -32.70 7.24
CA SER A 113 27.06 -32.87 8.69
C SER A 113 27.03 -31.68 9.69
N ASN A 114 25.99 -31.76 10.54
CA ASN A 114 25.88 -31.68 12.01
C ASN A 114 27.07 -31.27 12.93
N SER A 115 26.75 -30.46 13.95
CA SER A 115 26.93 -30.72 15.42
C SER A 115 26.68 -29.42 16.21
N THR A 116 25.60 -29.28 17.00
CA THR A 116 25.40 -29.60 18.44
C THR A 116 26.38 -28.96 19.43
N GLY A 117 25.82 -28.19 20.38
CA GLY A 117 26.52 -27.66 21.56
C GLY A 117 25.60 -26.83 22.46
N SER A 118 25.14 -27.44 23.55
CA SER A 118 24.28 -26.95 24.63
C SER A 118 25.06 -26.29 25.79
N CYS A 119 24.38 -25.51 26.64
CA CYS A 119 24.50 -25.32 28.11
C CYS A 119 23.86 -23.96 28.51
N GLN A 120 22.68 -23.92 29.15
CA GLN A 120 22.37 -23.93 30.62
C GLN A 120 22.95 -22.72 31.40
N GLU A 121 22.07 -21.77 31.79
CA GLU A 121 21.56 -21.49 33.17
C GLU A 121 22.47 -20.43 33.87
N GLU A 122 22.03 -19.41 34.61
CA GLU A 122 21.09 -19.36 35.74
C GLU A 122 20.49 -17.94 35.96
N GLU A 123 19.43 -17.93 36.78
CA GLU A 123 18.59 -16.83 37.25
C GLU A 123 19.18 -15.95 38.37
N SER A 124 18.63 -14.74 38.56
CA SER A 124 18.09 -14.23 39.85
C SER A 124 17.65 -12.76 39.66
N LYS A 125 16.36 -12.42 39.69
CA LYS A 125 15.38 -12.22 40.80
C LYS A 125 15.46 -10.89 41.58
N SER A 126 14.25 -10.35 41.76
CA SER A 126 13.74 -9.47 42.83
C SER A 126 13.74 -7.95 42.51
N SER A 127 12.57 -7.32 42.26
CA SER A 127 11.49 -6.85 43.19
C SER A 127 11.78 -5.43 43.70
N SER A 128 10.88 -4.47 43.93
CA SER A 128 9.41 -4.32 43.88
C SER A 128 9.09 -2.92 44.46
N GLY A 129 7.90 -2.37 44.17
CA GLY A 129 7.24 -1.31 44.98
C GLY A 129 6.86 -0.07 44.15
N SER A 130 5.59 0.14 43.76
CA SER A 130 4.42 0.65 44.53
C SER A 130 4.56 2.12 44.94
N ALA A 131 3.58 3.02 44.90
CA ALA A 131 2.21 3.13 44.37
C ALA A 131 1.72 4.57 44.70
N LEU A 132 0.51 4.93 44.25
CA LEU A 132 -0.34 6.07 44.67
C LEU A 132 0.01 7.45 44.05
N GLY A 133 -0.90 8.29 43.56
CA GLY A 133 -2.37 8.29 43.47
C GLY A 133 -2.85 9.74 43.24
N GLY A 134 -4.04 9.92 42.64
CA GLY A 134 -4.87 11.13 42.86
C GLY A 134 -5.34 11.95 41.65
N ARG A 135 -6.61 11.69 41.24
CA ARG A 135 -7.74 12.59 40.87
C ARG A 135 -7.47 14.10 40.65
N ALA A 136 -8.20 14.89 39.87
CA ALA A 136 -9.29 14.78 38.89
C ALA A 136 -9.58 16.24 38.43
N GLY A 137 -10.16 16.49 37.25
CA GLY A 137 -10.65 17.83 36.89
C GLY A 137 -11.29 17.91 35.50
N ASN A 138 -12.62 17.88 35.46
CA ASN A 138 -13.48 17.98 34.28
C ASN A 138 -13.43 19.37 33.62
N LEU A 139 -13.55 19.46 32.28
CA LEU A 139 -14.51 20.35 31.58
C LEU A 139 -14.47 20.12 30.04
N PHE A 140 -15.56 19.64 29.43
CA PHE A 140 -16.29 20.28 28.29
C PHE A 140 -17.30 19.33 27.63
N LYS A 141 -18.53 19.82 27.46
CA LYS A 141 -19.64 19.26 26.67
C LYS A 141 -20.08 20.33 25.67
N ARG A 142 -20.19 19.94 24.39
CA ARG A 142 -21.12 20.36 23.32
C ARG A 142 -20.42 20.02 22.00
N LEU A 143 -20.93 19.10 21.20
CA LEU A 143 -21.96 19.40 20.20
C LEU A 143 -22.73 18.10 19.82
N LYS A 144 -24.04 18.07 20.09
CA LYS A 144 -25.02 17.31 19.32
C LYS A 144 -26.14 18.28 18.95
N SER A 145 -26.39 18.46 17.65
CA SER A 145 -27.74 18.44 17.07
C SER A 145 -27.73 18.92 15.61
N ARG A 146 -28.05 18.01 14.69
CA ARG A 146 -28.80 18.17 13.41
C ARG A 146 -28.38 16.96 12.55
N ARG A 147 -29.22 16.00 12.19
CA ARG A 147 -30.63 16.04 11.75
C ARG A 147 -31.33 14.72 12.08
N ARG A 148 -32.61 14.80 12.42
CA ARG A 148 -33.60 13.72 12.33
C ARG A 148 -34.75 14.22 11.45
N ASN A 149 -35.52 13.24 10.94
CA ASN A 149 -36.70 13.27 10.06
C ASN A 149 -36.33 13.17 8.57
N SER A 150 -36.87 12.25 7.79
CA SER A 150 -38.01 11.31 7.93
C SER A 150 -38.00 10.45 6.64
N ASN A 151 -38.32 9.16 6.59
CA ASN A 151 -39.64 8.55 6.79
C ASN A 151 -39.50 7.01 6.74
N THR A 152 -40.34 6.36 7.54
CA THR A 152 -40.62 4.94 7.66
C THR A 152 -41.56 4.41 6.57
N SER A 153 -41.40 3.15 6.18
CA SER A 153 -42.52 2.25 5.92
C SER A 153 -42.12 0.82 6.30
N GLU A 154 -42.73 0.33 7.38
CA GLU A 154 -42.64 -1.04 7.87
C GLU A 154 -43.36 -2.03 6.93
N SER A 155 -42.83 -3.25 6.83
CA SER A 155 -43.71 -4.43 6.78
C SER A 155 -43.05 -5.58 7.55
N SER A 156 -43.86 -6.13 8.45
CA SER A 156 -43.60 -7.18 9.43
C SER A 156 -43.46 -8.57 8.81
N GLY A 157 -42.56 -9.39 9.33
CA GLY A 157 -42.45 -10.81 8.98
C GLY A 157 -41.68 -11.64 10.01
N SER A 158 -42.39 -12.08 11.05
CA SER A 158 -42.16 -13.23 11.96
C SER A 158 -40.81 -13.96 11.93
N GLY A 159 -40.18 -14.04 13.11
CA GLY A 159 -39.00 -14.85 13.36
C GLY A 159 -39.24 -16.36 13.38
N LYS A 160 -38.15 -17.09 13.10
CA LYS A 160 -37.91 -18.45 13.59
C LYS A 160 -36.46 -18.56 14.03
N GLN A 161 -36.29 -18.90 15.30
CA GLN A 161 -35.06 -19.46 15.85
C GLN A 161 -34.72 -20.75 15.11
N GLN A 162 -33.46 -20.95 14.74
CA GLN A 162 -32.94 -22.30 14.58
C GLN A 162 -31.48 -22.41 15.05
N ARG A 163 -31.27 -23.52 15.73
CA ARG A 163 -30.11 -23.91 16.52
C ARG A 163 -28.87 -24.15 15.66
N THR A 164 -27.75 -23.81 16.25
CA THR A 164 -26.40 -24.32 16.00
C THR A 164 -26.35 -25.84 15.89
N ARG A 165 -25.71 -26.34 14.84
CA ARG A 165 -25.09 -27.67 14.78
C ARG A 165 -23.70 -27.56 14.15
N MET A 166 -22.71 -28.11 14.85
CA MET A 166 -21.35 -28.39 14.38
C MET A 166 -21.36 -29.66 13.51
N PHE A 167 -20.67 -29.64 12.36
CA PHE A 167 -20.10 -30.76 11.60
C PHE A 167 -19.03 -30.12 10.66
N THR A 168 -17.72 -30.29 10.84
CA THR A 168 -16.81 -31.36 10.37
C THR A 168 -16.86 -31.67 8.86
N ASP A 169 -15.80 -31.25 8.19
CA ASP A 169 -15.10 -31.78 7.00
C ASP A 169 -15.83 -32.17 5.70
N ASP A 170 -15.26 -31.63 4.61
CA ASP A 170 -15.19 -32.11 3.22
C ASP A 170 -16.46 -32.58 2.50
N SER A 171 -17.09 -31.66 1.75
CA SER A 171 -17.51 -31.86 0.35
C SER A 171 -18.18 -30.58 -0.18
N ILE A 172 -17.74 -30.13 -1.35
CA ILE A 172 -18.37 -29.03 -2.09
C ILE A 172 -19.73 -29.52 -2.60
N ASP A 173 -20.77 -28.72 -2.36
CA ASP A 173 -22.14 -28.95 -2.81
C ASP A 173 -22.24 -28.83 -4.34
N PRO A 174 -22.60 -29.90 -5.07
CA PRO A 174 -22.72 -29.90 -6.54
C PRO A 174 -23.75 -28.89 -7.08
N GLU A 175 -24.75 -28.47 -6.29
CA GLU A 175 -25.77 -27.50 -6.75
C GLU A 175 -25.19 -26.08 -6.92
N LEU A 176 -24.08 -25.75 -6.27
CA LEU A 176 -23.39 -24.45 -6.42
C LEU A 176 -22.54 -24.37 -7.68
N GLN A 177 -22.19 -25.52 -8.28
CA GLN A 177 -21.42 -25.58 -9.51
C GLN A 177 -22.32 -25.43 -10.75
N ASP A 178 -23.53 -26.00 -10.71
CA ASP A 178 -24.54 -25.82 -11.77
C ASP A 178 -25.02 -24.35 -11.86
N LEU A 179 -25.16 -23.65 -10.73
CA LEU A 179 -25.52 -22.22 -10.71
C LEU A 179 -24.41 -21.30 -11.27
N MET A 180 -23.15 -21.74 -11.27
CA MET A 180 -22.03 -20.99 -11.85
C MET A 180 -21.82 -21.32 -13.33
N GLU A 181 -22.19 -22.53 -13.78
CA GLU A 181 -22.15 -22.93 -15.19
C GLU A 181 -23.32 -22.33 -15.99
N GLU A 182 -24.52 -22.23 -15.42
CA GLU A 182 -25.66 -21.54 -16.05
C GLU A 182 -25.36 -20.04 -16.33
N ASP A 183 -24.63 -19.37 -15.43
CA ASP A 183 -24.27 -17.95 -15.54
C ASP A 183 -23.12 -17.71 -16.57
N PHE A 184 -22.39 -18.76 -16.94
CA PHE A 184 -21.34 -18.75 -17.95
C PHE A 184 -21.89 -19.03 -19.36
N ASP A 185 -22.81 -19.99 -19.48
CA ASP A 185 -23.51 -20.30 -20.74
C ASP A 185 -24.46 -19.17 -21.19
N GLU A 186 -25.08 -18.44 -20.26
CA GLU A 186 -25.85 -17.23 -20.61
C GLU A 186 -24.97 -16.11 -21.19
N ARG A 187 -23.69 -16.00 -20.80
CA ARG A 187 -22.74 -15.00 -21.33
C ARG A 187 -22.26 -15.35 -22.73
N GLU A 188 -21.99 -16.62 -23.02
CA GLU A 188 -21.65 -17.08 -24.38
C GLU A 188 -22.86 -17.00 -25.33
N GLY A 189 -24.05 -17.41 -24.85
CA GLY A 189 -25.30 -17.35 -25.62
C GLY A 189 -25.73 -15.92 -25.98
N ARG A 190 -25.53 -14.94 -25.09
CA ARG A 190 -25.75 -13.51 -25.42
C ARG A 190 -24.77 -13.00 -26.46
N SER A 191 -23.49 -13.40 -26.39
CA SER A 191 -22.46 -13.04 -27.37
C SER A 191 -22.82 -13.55 -28.77
N ASP A 192 -23.36 -14.76 -28.86
CA ASP A 192 -23.67 -15.41 -30.14
C ASP A 192 -24.98 -14.91 -30.77
N SER A 193 -25.97 -14.55 -29.93
CA SER A 193 -27.19 -13.85 -30.37
C SER A 193 -26.91 -12.43 -30.87
N PHE A 194 -25.96 -11.72 -30.25
CA PHE A 194 -25.51 -10.38 -30.65
C PHE A 194 -24.70 -10.43 -31.96
N ARG A 195 -23.87 -11.47 -32.13
CA ARG A 195 -23.16 -11.79 -33.37
C ARG A 195 -24.11 -11.95 -34.56
N ARG A 196 -25.22 -12.66 -34.35
CA ARG A 196 -26.23 -12.89 -35.40
C ARG A 196 -26.98 -11.60 -35.77
N LYS A 197 -27.17 -10.69 -34.82
CA LYS A 197 -27.86 -9.41 -35.03
C LYS A 197 -27.01 -8.33 -35.75
N LEU A 198 -25.68 -8.49 -35.77
CA LEU A 198 -24.74 -7.56 -36.44
C LEU A 198 -24.42 -7.91 -37.91
N LEU A 199 -24.82 -9.10 -38.36
CA LEU A 199 -24.58 -9.57 -39.74
C LEU A 199 -25.70 -9.18 -40.71
N ASP A 200 -26.78 -8.57 -40.19
CA ASP A 200 -27.91 -8.07 -40.99
C ASP A 200 -27.71 -6.58 -41.35
N ASP A 201 -27.14 -6.35 -42.54
CA ASP A 201 -27.36 -5.25 -43.50
C ASP A 201 -27.34 -3.76 -43.11
N GLU A 202 -26.68 -3.36 -42.02
CA GLU A 202 -26.36 -1.95 -41.75
C GLU A 202 -24.84 -1.82 -41.53
N GLY A 203 -24.21 -0.79 -42.10
CA GLY A 203 -22.77 -0.55 -42.01
C GLY A 203 -22.24 -0.50 -40.56
N PRO A 204 -20.91 -0.40 -40.35
CA PRO A 204 -20.33 -0.50 -39.00
C PRO A 204 -21.04 0.45 -38.02
N PRO A 205 -21.47 -0.04 -36.84
CA PRO A 205 -22.24 0.75 -35.89
C PRO A 205 -21.49 2.04 -35.53
N LYS A 206 -22.17 3.19 -35.71
CA LYS A 206 -21.61 4.51 -35.41
C LYS A 206 -21.78 4.81 -33.92
N PHE A 207 -20.85 4.33 -33.10
CA PHE A 207 -20.79 4.73 -31.69
C PHE A 207 -20.28 6.17 -31.57
N GLN A 208 -21.09 7.06 -30.98
CA GLN A 208 -20.66 8.43 -30.68
C GLN A 208 -19.64 8.40 -29.55
N ARG A 209 -18.46 8.98 -29.79
CA ARG A 209 -17.41 9.11 -28.77
C ARG A 209 -17.72 10.26 -27.83
N ARG A 210 -17.39 10.07 -26.55
CA ARG A 210 -17.46 11.15 -25.56
C ARG A 210 -16.53 12.28 -25.96
N PRO A 211 -16.99 13.54 -25.89
CA PRO A 211 -16.11 14.67 -26.12
C PRO A 211 -15.10 14.76 -24.98
N THR A 212 -13.82 14.63 -25.31
CA THR A 212 -12.69 14.84 -24.41
C THR A 212 -11.94 16.11 -24.79
N TYR A 213 -11.16 16.64 -23.85
CA TYR A 213 -10.20 17.70 -24.12
C TYR A 213 -8.88 17.40 -23.40
N THR A 214 -7.80 17.99 -23.91
CA THR A 214 -6.44 17.71 -23.46
C THR A 214 -5.85 18.92 -22.74
N PHE A 215 -5.10 18.69 -21.67
CA PHE A 215 -4.29 19.71 -21.00
C PHE A 215 -3.01 19.09 -20.44
N SER A 216 -1.95 19.88 -20.32
CA SER A 216 -0.65 19.41 -19.84
C SER A 216 -0.35 19.93 -18.45
N THR A 217 0.18 19.04 -17.61
CA THR A 217 0.87 19.37 -16.36
C THR A 217 2.38 19.25 -16.59
N PRO A 218 3.24 19.74 -15.68
CA PRO A 218 4.69 19.54 -15.81
C PRO A 218 5.13 18.08 -15.90
N ALA A 219 4.32 17.15 -15.38
CA ALA A 219 4.66 15.73 -15.30
C ALA A 219 4.01 14.88 -16.41
N THR A 220 2.79 15.20 -16.86
CA THR A 220 2.09 14.42 -17.89
C THR A 220 0.98 15.22 -18.59
N THR A 221 0.57 14.75 -19.77
CA THR A 221 -0.59 15.25 -20.50
C THR A 221 -1.83 14.45 -20.13
N PHE A 222 -2.87 15.15 -19.70
CA PHE A 222 -4.16 14.60 -19.36
C PHE A 222 -5.09 14.73 -20.55
N GLU A 223 -5.88 13.68 -20.77
CA GLU A 223 -7.05 13.73 -21.60
C GLU A 223 -8.26 13.35 -20.75
N VAL A 224 -9.23 14.27 -20.66
CA VAL A 224 -10.34 14.12 -19.73
C VAL A 224 -11.64 14.46 -20.45
N ASP A 225 -12.72 13.77 -20.06
CA ASP A 225 -14.09 14.06 -20.49
C ASP A 225 -14.43 15.55 -20.26
N THR A 226 -15.08 16.19 -21.22
CA THR A 226 -15.53 17.59 -21.10
C THR A 226 -16.50 17.83 -19.94
N ARG A 227 -17.07 16.79 -19.32
CA ARG A 227 -17.76 16.83 -18.03
C ARG A 227 -16.91 17.46 -16.94
N TYR A 228 -15.61 17.19 -16.92
CA TYR A 228 -14.72 17.74 -15.91
C TYR A 228 -14.04 19.01 -16.44
N SER A 229 -13.87 20.03 -15.59
CA SER A 229 -13.03 21.18 -15.91
C SER A 229 -11.82 21.23 -14.99
N PHE A 230 -10.63 21.10 -15.57
CA PHE A 230 -9.36 21.23 -14.88
C PHE A 230 -9.26 22.57 -14.13
N ILE A 231 -8.77 22.52 -12.88
CA ILE A 231 -8.54 23.69 -12.04
C ILE A 231 -7.04 23.87 -11.79
N ARG A 232 -6.39 22.89 -11.14
CA ARG A 232 -4.97 22.97 -10.77
C ARG A 232 -4.37 21.60 -10.45
N PRO A 233 -3.04 21.41 -10.57
CA PRO A 233 -2.37 20.24 -10.00
C PRO A 233 -2.45 20.25 -8.47
N ILE A 234 -2.58 19.08 -7.85
CA ILE A 234 -2.63 18.94 -6.37
C ILE A 234 -1.52 18.06 -5.79
N GLY A 235 -1.00 17.11 -6.59
CA GLY A 235 0.13 16.29 -6.16
C GLY A 235 0.60 15.30 -7.20
N THR A 236 1.75 14.71 -6.92
CA THR A 236 2.30 13.54 -7.61
C THR A 236 2.36 12.41 -6.59
N GLY A 237 1.62 11.34 -6.81
CA GLY A 237 1.65 10.12 -5.99
C GLY A 237 2.59 9.08 -6.59
N ALA A 238 2.77 7.95 -5.89
CA ALA A 238 3.62 6.84 -6.36
C ALA A 238 3.20 6.29 -7.74
N TYR A 239 1.90 6.32 -8.03
CA TYR A 239 1.32 5.74 -9.25
C TYR A 239 0.91 6.78 -10.30
N GLY A 240 1.15 8.08 -10.08
CA GLY A 240 0.77 9.07 -11.09
C GLY A 240 0.55 10.49 -10.60
N VAL A 241 -0.10 11.29 -11.45
CA VAL A 241 -0.32 12.73 -11.23
C VAL A 241 -1.78 12.95 -10.85
N VAL A 242 -2.00 13.78 -9.82
CA VAL A 242 -3.35 14.12 -9.35
C VAL A 242 -3.61 15.60 -9.59
N VAL A 243 -4.77 15.88 -10.18
CA VAL A 243 -5.25 17.25 -10.43
C VAL A 243 -6.60 17.45 -9.76
N SER A 244 -6.89 18.70 -9.39
CA SER A 244 -8.23 19.14 -9.01
C SER A 244 -8.98 19.56 -10.27
N ALA A 245 -10.23 19.13 -10.36
CA ALA A 245 -11.17 19.53 -11.39
C ALA A 245 -12.53 19.85 -10.76
N LYS A 246 -13.41 20.49 -11.53
CA LYS A 246 -14.83 20.66 -11.20
C LYS A 246 -15.64 19.70 -12.06
N ASP A 247 -16.49 18.89 -11.46
CA ASP A 247 -17.48 18.14 -12.19
C ASP A 247 -18.63 19.07 -12.60
N LYS A 248 -18.87 19.22 -13.90
CA LYS A 248 -19.92 20.12 -14.42
C LYS A 248 -21.34 19.56 -14.20
N LEU A 249 -21.50 18.28 -13.92
CA LEU A 249 -22.81 17.71 -13.61
C LEU A 249 -23.19 17.98 -12.15
N SER A 250 -22.38 17.52 -11.20
CA SER A 250 -22.65 17.73 -9.76
C SER A 250 -22.31 19.14 -9.27
N GLN A 251 -21.52 19.91 -10.03
CA GLN A 251 -20.90 21.18 -9.63
C GLN A 251 -19.89 21.05 -8.48
N GLU A 252 -19.55 19.84 -8.06
CA GLU A 252 -18.63 19.58 -6.95
C GLU A 252 -17.17 19.58 -7.40
N PRO A 253 -16.24 19.94 -6.50
CA PRO A 253 -14.82 19.72 -6.72
C PRO A 253 -14.49 18.22 -6.64
N VAL A 254 -13.62 17.76 -7.54
CA VAL A 254 -13.15 16.38 -7.61
C VAL A 254 -11.63 16.34 -7.78
N ALA A 255 -11.03 15.21 -7.42
CA ALA A 255 -9.66 14.87 -7.76
C ALA A 255 -9.65 13.89 -8.94
N ILE A 256 -8.77 14.09 -9.92
CA ILE A 256 -8.54 13.17 -11.03
C ILE A 256 -7.10 12.68 -10.95
N LYS A 257 -6.91 11.39 -10.64
CA LYS A 257 -5.62 10.70 -10.61
C LYS A 257 -5.42 10.02 -11.97
N LYS A 258 -4.42 10.45 -12.72
CA LYS A 258 -3.97 9.76 -13.93
C LYS A 258 -2.82 8.81 -13.58
N VAL A 259 -3.04 7.53 -13.77
CA VAL A 259 -2.00 6.49 -13.76
C VAL A 259 -1.55 6.26 -15.20
N THR A 260 -0.34 6.71 -15.51
CA THR A 260 0.23 6.57 -16.85
C THR A 260 0.82 5.20 -17.06
N ARG A 261 0.57 4.57 -18.22
CA ARG A 261 1.14 3.26 -18.59
C ARG A 261 0.93 2.22 -17.48
N ALA A 262 -0.30 2.18 -16.97
CA ALA A 262 -0.70 1.45 -15.76
C ALA A 262 -0.45 -0.07 -15.83
N PHE A 263 -0.22 -0.59 -17.05
CA PHE A 263 -0.11 -2.01 -17.34
C PHE A 263 1.29 -2.44 -17.80
N GLU A 264 2.31 -1.55 -17.70
CA GLU A 264 3.71 -1.91 -17.99
C GLU A 264 4.30 -2.84 -16.91
N ASP A 265 3.98 -2.59 -15.65
CA ASP A 265 4.31 -3.45 -14.52
C ASP A 265 3.03 -4.15 -14.04
N LEU A 266 2.96 -5.46 -14.21
CA LEU A 266 1.78 -6.25 -13.84
C LEU A 266 1.57 -6.31 -12.33
N VAL A 267 2.62 -6.16 -11.51
CA VAL A 267 2.49 -6.11 -10.05
C VAL A 267 1.77 -4.82 -9.65
N ASP A 268 2.17 -3.69 -10.23
CA ASP A 268 1.50 -2.42 -9.98
C ASP A 268 0.09 -2.37 -10.58
N ALA A 269 -0.12 -2.94 -11.78
CA ALA A 269 -1.44 -3.07 -12.39
C ALA A 269 -2.41 -3.84 -11.48
N LYS A 270 -1.96 -4.94 -10.86
CA LYS A 270 -2.74 -5.69 -9.86
C LYS A 270 -3.02 -4.86 -8.60
N ARG A 271 -2.06 -4.06 -8.13
CA ARG A 271 -2.29 -3.15 -7.00
C ARG A 271 -3.37 -2.11 -7.32
N ILE A 272 -3.35 -1.54 -8.52
CA ILE A 272 -4.34 -0.58 -8.97
C ILE A 272 -5.72 -1.23 -9.10
N LEU A 273 -5.81 -2.40 -9.74
CA LEU A 273 -7.06 -3.16 -9.83
C LEU A 273 -7.63 -3.47 -8.44
N ARG A 274 -6.78 -3.91 -7.51
CA ARG A 274 -7.17 -4.18 -6.12
C ARG A 274 -7.66 -2.92 -5.41
N GLU A 275 -6.96 -1.79 -5.57
CA GLU A 275 -7.38 -0.49 -5.04
C GLU A 275 -8.78 -0.13 -5.55
N ILE A 276 -9.03 -0.26 -6.86
CA ILE A 276 -10.34 0.03 -7.47
C ILE A 276 -11.44 -0.87 -6.90
N LYS A 277 -11.25 -2.20 -6.88
CA LYS A 277 -12.25 -3.15 -6.39
C LYS A 277 -12.59 -2.89 -4.91
N LEU A 278 -11.60 -2.67 -4.07
CA LEU A 278 -11.82 -2.37 -2.64
C LEU A 278 -12.53 -1.05 -2.42
N LEU A 279 -12.13 0.01 -3.13
CA LEU A 279 -12.77 1.32 -3.02
C LEU A 279 -14.19 1.36 -3.59
N ARG A 280 -14.54 0.44 -4.50
CA ARG A 280 -15.93 0.23 -4.93
C ARG A 280 -16.76 -0.57 -3.93
N HIS A 281 -16.13 -1.45 -3.15
CA HIS A 281 -16.78 -2.25 -2.11
C HIS A 281 -17.09 -1.43 -0.87
N PHE A 282 -16.23 -0.48 -0.52
CA PHE A 282 -16.39 0.32 0.68
C PHE A 282 -17.32 1.52 0.47
N ASP A 283 -18.21 1.73 1.44
CA ASP A 283 -19.07 2.92 1.57
C ASP A 283 -18.97 3.41 3.01
N HIS A 284 -18.07 4.37 3.26
CA HIS A 284 -17.77 4.84 4.61
C HIS A 284 -17.15 6.23 4.57
N GLU A 285 -17.62 7.16 5.39
CA GLU A 285 -17.21 8.58 5.32
C GLU A 285 -15.70 8.79 5.51
N ASN A 286 -15.04 7.95 6.31
CA ASN A 286 -13.59 8.00 6.54
C ASN A 286 -12.76 7.14 5.58
N ILE A 287 -13.33 6.69 4.45
CA ILE A 287 -12.63 6.04 3.35
C ILE A 287 -12.85 6.89 2.09
N ILE A 288 -11.86 6.97 1.20
CA ILE A 288 -11.99 7.74 -0.04
C ILE A 288 -12.96 7.05 -1.01
N HIS A 289 -13.90 7.79 -1.60
CA HIS A 289 -14.82 7.21 -2.61
C HIS A 289 -14.35 7.49 -4.04
N ILE A 290 -14.45 6.46 -4.89
CA ILE A 290 -14.35 6.61 -6.34
C ILE A 290 -15.70 7.13 -6.84
N LYS A 291 -15.68 8.31 -7.47
CA LYS A 291 -16.86 8.91 -8.11
C LYS A 291 -17.01 8.48 -9.56
N ASP A 292 -15.91 8.18 -10.24
CA ASP A 292 -15.92 7.82 -11.66
C ASP A 292 -14.61 7.13 -12.09
N LEU A 293 -14.68 6.34 -13.16
CA LEU A 293 -13.51 5.76 -13.85
C LEU A 293 -13.62 6.05 -15.35
N SER A 294 -12.71 6.85 -15.91
CA SER A 294 -12.89 7.27 -17.30
C SER A 294 -12.72 6.10 -18.28
N PRO A 295 -13.64 5.94 -19.26
CA PRO A 295 -13.52 4.92 -20.29
C PRO A 295 -12.28 5.14 -21.17
N PRO A 296 -11.62 4.08 -21.63
CA PRO A 296 -10.56 4.22 -22.62
C PRO A 296 -11.13 4.69 -23.96
N ARG A 297 -10.29 5.40 -24.74
CA ARG A 297 -10.60 5.82 -26.12
C ARG A 297 -10.98 4.65 -27.04
N GLY A 298 -10.36 3.50 -26.79
CA GLY A 298 -10.61 2.27 -27.50
C GLY A 298 -10.07 1.08 -26.72
N TYR A 299 -10.64 -0.10 -26.98
CA TYR A 299 -10.30 -1.34 -26.29
C TYR A 299 -8.80 -1.67 -26.32
N ASN A 300 -8.12 -1.41 -27.44
CA ASN A 300 -6.69 -1.68 -27.62
C ASN A 300 -5.77 -0.56 -27.10
N ASP A 301 -6.30 0.65 -26.90
CA ASP A 301 -5.52 1.83 -26.50
C ASP A 301 -5.57 2.07 -24.97
N PHE A 302 -6.00 1.06 -24.20
CA PHE A 302 -6.19 1.16 -22.77
C PHE A 302 -4.88 1.04 -22.00
N GLU A 303 -4.05 2.08 -22.05
CA GLU A 303 -2.74 2.12 -21.37
C GLU A 303 -2.74 3.00 -20.11
N ASP A 304 -3.59 4.01 -20.08
CA ASP A 304 -3.70 4.96 -18.96
C ASP A 304 -5.03 4.76 -18.23
N ILE A 305 -5.01 4.91 -16.91
CA ILE A 305 -6.23 4.85 -16.07
C ILE A 305 -6.46 6.23 -15.46
N TYR A 306 -7.70 6.71 -15.51
CA TYR A 306 -8.12 7.94 -14.87
C TYR A 306 -9.15 7.61 -13.79
N ILE A 307 -8.78 7.85 -12.54
CA ILE A 307 -9.63 7.61 -11.37
C ILE A 307 -10.11 8.97 -10.87
N VAL A 308 -11.43 9.16 -10.80
CA VAL A 308 -12.04 10.37 -10.25
C VAL A 308 -12.54 10.07 -8.84
N SER A 309 -12.15 10.89 -7.87
CA SER A 309 -12.56 10.73 -6.47
C SER A 309 -12.99 12.06 -5.85
N GLU A 310 -13.46 12.01 -4.61
CA GLU A 310 -13.62 13.20 -3.78
C GLU A 310 -12.30 14.00 -3.71
N LEU A 311 -12.40 15.33 -3.73
CA LEU A 311 -11.24 16.19 -3.57
C LEU A 311 -10.89 16.34 -2.09
N MET A 312 -9.66 15.97 -1.73
CA MET A 312 -9.06 16.26 -0.43
C MET A 312 -7.91 17.25 -0.60
N GLU A 313 -7.86 18.30 0.23
CA GLU A 313 -6.90 19.40 0.07
C GLU A 313 -5.46 19.02 0.41
N THR A 314 -5.25 18.10 1.36
CA THR A 314 -3.93 17.71 1.84
C THR A 314 -3.92 16.27 2.37
N ASP A 315 -2.75 15.80 2.76
CA ASP A 315 -2.54 14.58 3.53
C ASP A 315 -2.04 14.91 4.95
N LEU A 316 -2.17 13.95 5.87
CA LEU A 316 -1.75 14.09 7.27
C LEU A 316 -0.24 14.27 7.39
N HIS A 317 0.57 13.70 6.50
CA HIS A 317 2.01 13.90 6.47
C HIS A 317 2.34 15.40 6.31
N ARG A 318 1.78 16.08 5.30
CA ARG A 318 1.96 17.52 5.11
C ARG A 318 1.52 18.33 6.33
N VAL A 319 0.42 17.95 6.98
CA VAL A 319 -0.07 18.63 8.19
C VAL A 319 0.92 18.49 9.35
N ILE A 320 1.39 17.27 9.64
CA ILE A 320 2.35 16.95 10.72
C ILE A 320 3.62 17.80 10.60
N TYR A 321 4.18 17.91 9.40
CA TYR A 321 5.45 18.62 9.16
C TYR A 321 5.27 20.11 8.83
N SER A 322 4.03 20.61 8.81
CA SER A 322 3.77 22.04 8.60
C SER A 322 3.90 22.86 9.88
N LYS A 323 3.84 24.18 9.72
CA LYS A 323 3.73 25.13 10.84
C LYS A 323 2.31 25.27 11.40
N GLN A 324 1.31 24.59 10.82
CA GLN A 324 -0.06 24.65 11.30
C GLN A 324 -0.13 24.17 12.76
N ASN A 325 -1.03 24.77 13.56
CA ASN A 325 -1.18 24.38 14.95
C ASN A 325 -1.99 23.08 15.03
N LEU A 326 -1.46 22.08 15.73
CA LEU A 326 -2.06 20.77 15.91
C LEU A 326 -2.33 20.62 17.40
N THR A 327 -3.59 20.83 17.79
CA THR A 327 -4.03 20.72 19.18
C THR A 327 -4.23 19.26 19.56
N ILE A 328 -4.32 18.98 20.86
CA ILE A 328 -4.63 17.62 21.35
C ILE A 328 -5.98 17.16 20.81
N ASP A 329 -6.97 18.06 20.70
CA ASP A 329 -8.29 17.76 20.13
C ASP A 329 -8.20 17.35 18.65
N HIS A 330 -7.35 18.01 17.85
CA HIS A 330 -7.11 17.57 16.46
C HIS A 330 -6.53 16.15 16.42
N ILE A 331 -5.56 15.85 17.29
CA ILE A 331 -4.94 14.52 17.36
C ILE A 331 -5.99 13.47 17.77
N GLN A 332 -6.77 13.74 18.81
CA GLN A 332 -7.85 12.87 19.27
C GLN A 332 -8.86 12.60 18.14
N TYR A 333 -9.27 13.64 17.41
CA TYR A 333 -10.22 13.53 16.31
C TYR A 333 -9.67 12.75 15.11
N PHE A 334 -8.40 12.94 14.74
CA PHE A 334 -7.78 12.14 13.68
C PHE A 334 -7.64 10.67 14.07
N ILE A 335 -7.23 10.37 15.31
CA ILE A 335 -7.14 8.98 15.78
C ILE A 335 -8.52 8.30 15.81
N TYR A 336 -9.55 9.01 16.26
CA TYR A 336 -10.93 8.52 16.19
C TYR A 336 -11.35 8.17 14.76
N GLN A 337 -11.16 9.08 13.80
CA GLN A 337 -11.55 8.85 12.40
C GLN A 337 -10.79 7.69 11.74
N ILE A 338 -9.50 7.52 12.05
CA ILE A 338 -8.70 6.38 11.56
C ILE A 338 -9.23 5.07 12.14
N LEU A 339 -9.51 5.02 13.45
CA LEU A 339 -10.06 3.81 14.09
C LEU A 339 -11.47 3.48 13.60
N ARG A 340 -12.31 4.49 13.37
CA ARG A 340 -13.64 4.33 12.78
C ARG A 340 -13.55 3.71 11.38
N ALA A 341 -12.65 4.21 10.52
CA ALA A 341 -12.38 3.59 9.22
C ALA A 341 -11.88 2.14 9.35
N LEU A 342 -10.95 1.87 10.27
CA LEU A 342 -10.42 0.53 10.45
C LEU A 342 -11.43 -0.46 10.98
N LYS A 343 -12.37 -0.04 11.84
CA LYS A 343 -13.47 -0.90 12.29
C LYS A 343 -14.26 -1.41 11.09
N TYR A 344 -14.60 -0.52 10.16
CA TYR A 344 -15.29 -0.84 8.92
C TYR A 344 -14.44 -1.77 8.02
N ILE A 345 -13.20 -1.39 7.70
CA ILE A 345 -12.28 -2.18 6.84
C ILE A 345 -12.06 -3.60 7.41
N HIS A 346 -11.79 -3.70 8.71
CA HIS A 346 -11.50 -4.97 9.38
C HIS A 346 -12.73 -5.87 9.47
N SER A 347 -13.93 -5.31 9.57
CA SER A 347 -15.17 -6.10 9.52
C SER A 347 -15.46 -6.69 8.14
N ALA A 348 -14.95 -6.06 7.07
CA ALA A 348 -14.97 -6.61 5.71
C ALA A 348 -13.91 -7.69 5.45
N ASN A 349 -13.22 -8.18 6.48
CA ASN A 349 -12.10 -9.14 6.38
C ASN A 349 -10.87 -8.60 5.64
N VAL A 350 -10.69 -7.28 5.59
CA VAL A 350 -9.57 -6.62 4.89
C VAL A 350 -8.55 -6.08 5.90
N LEU A 351 -7.27 -6.23 5.58
CA LEU A 351 -6.13 -5.57 6.23
C LEU A 351 -5.59 -4.48 5.31
N HIS A 352 -5.34 -3.27 5.82
CA HIS A 352 -4.81 -2.18 5.00
C HIS A 352 -3.33 -2.35 4.67
N ARG A 353 -2.50 -2.73 5.67
CA ARG A 353 -1.06 -3.08 5.55
C ARG A 353 -0.09 -1.94 5.21
N ASP A 354 -0.57 -0.81 4.70
CA ASP A 354 0.28 0.36 4.40
C ASP A 354 -0.27 1.68 4.97
N LEU A 355 -0.77 1.65 6.20
CA LEU A 355 -1.18 2.88 6.89
C LEU A 355 0.05 3.72 7.24
N LYS A 356 0.02 4.97 6.78
CA LYS A 356 1.02 6.00 7.03
C LYS A 356 0.39 7.38 6.82
N PRO A 357 0.97 8.47 7.36
CA PRO A 357 0.36 9.79 7.27
C PRO A 357 0.11 10.30 5.84
N SER A 358 0.87 9.85 4.83
CA SER A 358 0.62 10.23 3.43
C SER A 358 -0.61 9.55 2.81
N ASN A 359 -1.09 8.46 3.41
CA ASN A 359 -2.25 7.68 2.97
C ASN A 359 -3.53 8.04 3.75
N LEU A 360 -3.47 9.13 4.53
CA LEU A 360 -4.56 9.69 5.31
C LEU A 360 -4.83 11.10 4.78
N LEU A 361 -5.83 11.22 3.93
CA LEU A 361 -6.19 12.48 3.29
C LEU A 361 -7.05 13.33 4.23
N LEU A 362 -6.91 14.64 4.14
CA LEU A 362 -7.59 15.63 4.98
C LEU A 362 -8.17 16.76 4.15
N ASN A 363 -9.34 17.23 4.59
CA ASN A 363 -9.95 18.45 4.09
C ASN A 363 -9.86 19.62 5.11
N SER A 364 -10.31 20.80 4.69
CA SER A 364 -10.35 22.00 5.54
C SER A 364 -11.23 21.89 6.79
N ASN A 365 -12.18 20.95 6.81
CA ASN A 365 -13.03 20.66 7.97
C ASN A 365 -12.39 19.66 8.95
N CYS A 366 -11.15 19.21 8.68
CA CYS A 366 -10.49 18.13 9.41
C CYS A 366 -11.16 16.75 9.24
N ASP A 367 -11.95 16.55 8.19
CA ASP A 367 -12.45 15.23 7.84
C ASP A 367 -11.30 14.42 7.23
N LEU A 368 -11.14 13.20 7.72
CA LEU A 368 -10.08 12.29 7.34
C LEU A 368 -10.63 11.15 6.50
N LYS A 369 -9.94 10.84 5.39
CA LYS A 369 -10.23 9.69 4.53
C LYS A 369 -8.99 8.83 4.32
N VAL A 370 -9.10 7.54 4.60
CA VAL A 370 -8.08 6.54 4.28
C VAL A 370 -8.09 6.26 2.78
N CYS A 371 -6.90 6.18 2.17
CA CYS A 371 -6.71 5.83 0.76
C CYS A 371 -5.55 4.85 0.58
N ASP A 372 -5.32 4.42 -0.67
CA ASP A 372 -4.19 3.56 -1.08
C ASP A 372 -4.28 2.11 -0.53
N PHE A 373 -5.23 1.37 -1.08
CA PHE A 373 -5.48 -0.04 -0.75
C PHE A 373 -4.70 -1.02 -1.64
N GLY A 374 -3.69 -0.55 -2.39
CA GLY A 374 -2.94 -1.39 -3.34
C GLY A 374 -2.23 -2.57 -2.66
N LEU A 375 -1.83 -2.40 -1.39
CA LEU A 375 -1.18 -3.43 -0.58
C LEU A 375 -2.12 -4.20 0.36
N ALA A 376 -3.43 -3.90 0.34
CA ALA A 376 -4.41 -4.53 1.20
C ALA A 376 -4.56 -6.04 0.90
N ARG A 377 -4.96 -6.85 1.89
CA ARG A 377 -5.19 -8.30 1.75
C ARG A 377 -6.25 -8.83 2.71
N GLY A 378 -6.76 -10.03 2.42
CA GLY A 378 -7.65 -10.77 3.31
C GLY A 378 -6.91 -11.39 4.50
N LEU A 379 -7.62 -11.72 5.57
CA LEU A 379 -7.04 -12.43 6.73
C LEU A 379 -6.61 -13.87 6.40
N GLU A 380 -7.23 -14.51 5.42
CA GLU A 380 -7.02 -15.91 5.06
C GLU A 380 -5.89 -16.12 4.05
N ASP A 381 -5.29 -15.04 3.55
CA ASP A 381 -4.21 -15.05 2.56
C ASP A 381 -2.87 -15.44 3.22
N THR A 382 -2.74 -16.74 3.53
CA THR A 382 -1.63 -17.35 4.29
C THR A 382 -0.44 -17.76 3.43
N LYS A 383 -0.53 -17.62 2.09
CA LYS A 383 0.43 -18.21 1.14
C LYS A 383 1.53 -17.29 0.63
N LEU A 384 1.60 -16.04 1.07
CA LEU A 384 2.51 -15.09 0.43
C LEU A 384 3.85 -14.95 1.16
N GLU A 385 4.93 -15.31 0.46
CA GLU A 385 6.22 -14.67 0.65
C GLU A 385 6.01 -13.17 0.47
N LEU A 386 6.23 -12.39 1.54
CA LEU A 386 6.21 -10.94 1.45
C LEU A 386 7.27 -10.55 0.43
N THR A 387 6.85 -10.23 -0.80
CA THR A 387 7.77 -9.68 -1.78
C THR A 387 8.39 -8.43 -1.18
N GLU A 388 9.71 -8.47 -1.08
CA GLU A 388 10.55 -7.67 -0.21
C GLU A 388 10.68 -6.24 -0.77
N TYR A 389 9.57 -5.49 -0.84
CA TYR A 389 9.51 -4.25 -1.62
C TYR A 389 9.75 -2.96 -0.82
N VAL A 390 10.45 -2.10 -1.55
CA VAL A 390 10.93 -0.73 -1.33
C VAL A 390 9.78 0.23 -1.01
N VAL A 391 9.33 0.25 0.24
CA VAL A 391 8.38 1.25 0.77
C VAL A 391 8.85 1.68 2.15
N THR A 392 8.39 2.84 2.63
CA THR A 392 8.61 3.36 3.97
C THR A 392 8.28 2.29 5.04
N ARG A 393 9.30 1.82 5.76
CA ARG A 393 9.18 0.75 6.77
C ARG A 393 8.73 1.26 8.14
N TRP A 394 8.68 2.57 8.33
CA TRP A 394 8.57 3.23 9.63
C TRP A 394 7.30 2.87 10.42
N TYR A 395 6.26 2.46 9.71
CA TYR A 395 4.94 2.10 10.26
C TYR A 395 4.68 0.58 10.25
N ARG A 396 5.65 -0.24 9.83
CA ARG A 396 5.50 -1.70 9.75
C ARG A 396 5.64 -2.33 11.15
N ALA A 397 4.75 -3.27 11.44
CA ALA A 397 4.72 -3.99 12.71
C ALA A 397 5.90 -4.98 12.88
N PRO A 398 6.34 -5.29 14.11
CA PRO A 398 7.42 -6.24 14.37
C PRO A 398 7.26 -7.59 13.66
N GLU A 399 6.06 -8.15 13.63
CA GLU A 399 5.72 -9.43 12.98
C GLU A 399 5.88 -9.38 11.46
N ILE A 400 5.64 -8.22 10.83
CA ILE A 400 5.93 -7.98 9.42
C ILE A 400 7.44 -7.92 9.20
N MET A 401 8.17 -7.21 10.08
CA MET A 401 9.63 -7.09 10.01
C MET A 401 10.36 -8.41 10.25
N LEU A 402 9.75 -9.32 11.00
CA LEU A 402 10.29 -10.65 11.33
C LEU A 402 9.76 -11.76 10.40
N ALA A 403 9.02 -11.40 9.35
CA ALA A 403 8.46 -12.31 8.34
C ALA A 403 7.64 -13.48 8.96
N CYS A 404 6.80 -13.17 9.94
CA CYS A 404 5.88 -14.14 10.53
C CYS A 404 4.77 -14.46 9.52
N ARG A 405 4.35 -15.71 9.34
CA ARG A 405 3.35 -16.07 8.32
C ARG A 405 1.91 -15.71 8.67
N GLU A 406 1.63 -15.45 9.95
CA GLU A 406 0.29 -15.18 10.44
C GLU A 406 0.18 -13.70 10.79
N TYR A 407 -0.58 -12.97 9.99
CA TYR A 407 -0.88 -11.57 10.23
C TYR A 407 -2.32 -11.41 10.67
N THR A 408 -2.55 -10.50 11.60
CA THR A 408 -3.89 -10.18 12.08
C THR A 408 -4.15 -8.69 11.91
N LYS A 409 -5.38 -8.27 12.24
CA LYS A 409 -5.81 -6.86 12.34
C LYS A 409 -4.86 -5.99 13.19
N ALA A 410 -4.08 -6.62 14.07
CA ALA A 410 -3.12 -5.94 14.95
C ALA A 410 -1.98 -5.22 14.21
N ILE A 411 -1.69 -5.58 12.95
CA ILE A 411 -0.66 -4.89 12.15
C ILE A 411 -1.06 -3.43 11.87
N ASP A 412 -2.34 -3.19 11.56
CA ASP A 412 -2.84 -1.85 11.25
C ASP A 412 -2.91 -1.02 12.54
N VAL A 413 -3.25 -1.65 13.67
CA VAL A 413 -3.23 -1.01 15.00
C VAL A 413 -1.82 -0.52 15.36
N TRP A 414 -0.78 -1.31 15.04
CA TRP A 414 0.60 -0.86 15.22
C TRP A 414 0.90 0.38 14.38
N SER A 415 0.52 0.37 13.09
CA SER A 415 0.72 1.52 12.22
C SER A 415 0.01 2.77 12.74
N VAL A 416 -1.21 2.63 13.27
CA VAL A 416 -1.95 3.71 13.95
C VAL A 416 -1.19 4.21 15.17
N GLY A 417 -0.61 3.32 15.98
CA GLY A 417 0.25 3.69 17.10
C GLY A 417 1.46 4.53 16.68
N CYS A 418 2.12 4.18 15.57
CA CYS A 418 3.21 4.96 15.00
C CYS A 418 2.74 6.35 14.53
N ILE A 419 1.59 6.42 13.84
CA ILE A 419 0.97 7.68 13.39
C ILE A 419 0.60 8.56 14.59
N PHE A 420 0.03 7.97 15.65
CA PHE A 420 -0.36 8.68 16.86
C PHE A 420 0.86 9.28 17.57
N ALA A 421 1.92 8.49 17.74
CA ALA A 421 3.21 8.96 18.25
C ALA A 421 3.80 10.11 17.40
N GLU A 422 3.67 10.03 16.07
CA GLU A 422 4.18 11.04 15.15
C GLU A 422 3.36 12.34 15.21
N LEU A 423 2.03 12.25 15.36
CA LEU A 423 1.17 13.41 15.59
C LEU A 423 1.56 14.17 16.87
N LEU A 424 1.90 13.43 17.93
CA LEU A 424 2.30 14.02 19.22
C LEU A 424 3.66 14.73 19.16
N ALA A 425 4.65 14.18 18.44
CA ALA A 425 6.01 14.72 18.41
C ALA A 425 6.37 15.49 17.13
N ARG A 426 5.51 15.49 16.11
CA ARG A 426 5.78 16.01 14.75
C ARG A 426 7.04 15.45 14.09
N LYS A 427 7.35 14.20 14.39
CA LYS A 427 8.49 13.46 13.83
C LYS A 427 8.20 11.97 13.93
N PRO A 428 8.72 11.15 12.99
CA PRO A 428 8.42 9.73 12.96
C PRO A 428 9.02 9.05 14.20
N LEU A 429 8.31 8.08 14.76
CA LEU A 429 8.76 7.36 15.95
C LEU A 429 9.92 6.41 15.65
N PHE A 430 9.82 5.66 14.54
CA PHE A 430 10.80 4.64 14.16
C PHE A 430 11.29 4.84 12.71
N PRO A 431 12.14 5.85 12.43
CA PRO A 431 12.67 6.09 11.09
C PRO A 431 13.84 5.15 10.73
N GLY A 432 13.59 3.85 10.66
CA GLY A 432 14.62 2.85 10.33
C GLY A 432 15.09 2.94 8.88
N GLU A 433 16.40 2.73 8.70
CA GLU A 433 17.07 2.73 7.38
C GLU A 433 16.98 1.36 6.69
N ASP A 434 16.95 0.29 7.48
CA ASP A 434 16.84 -1.10 7.05
C ASP A 434 16.07 -1.93 8.10
N TYR A 435 15.93 -3.24 7.88
CA TYR A 435 15.15 -4.11 8.75
C TYR A 435 15.73 -4.23 10.17
N ILE A 436 17.07 -4.26 10.28
CA ILE A 436 17.76 -4.40 11.56
C ILE A 436 17.61 -3.10 12.33
N HIS A 437 17.90 -1.98 11.68
CA HIS A 437 17.80 -0.67 12.29
C HIS A 437 16.36 -0.38 12.73
N GLN A 438 15.35 -0.75 11.92
CA GLN A 438 13.94 -0.61 12.32
C GLN A 438 13.64 -1.39 13.62
N LEU A 439 14.06 -2.65 13.71
CA LEU A 439 13.85 -3.47 14.91
C LEU A 439 14.62 -2.92 16.12
N GLN A 440 15.81 -2.37 15.93
CA GLN A 440 16.59 -1.72 16.98
C GLN A 440 15.90 -0.45 17.51
N LEU A 441 15.37 0.39 16.62
CA LEU A 441 14.60 1.57 17.04
C LEU A 441 13.34 1.19 17.84
N ILE A 442 12.69 0.10 17.44
CA ILE A 442 11.53 -0.44 18.17
C ILE A 442 11.94 -0.89 19.58
N THR A 443 13.00 -1.68 19.71
CA THR A 443 13.46 -2.17 21.01
C THR A 443 14.09 -1.07 21.88
N ASP A 444 14.65 -0.02 21.29
CA ASP A 444 15.15 1.16 22.00
C ASP A 444 14.02 1.93 22.72
N VAL A 445 12.79 1.86 22.22
CA VAL A 445 11.61 2.50 22.84
C VAL A 445 10.86 1.51 23.73
N LEU A 446 10.51 0.34 23.20
CA LEU A 446 9.66 -0.64 23.89
C LEU A 446 10.42 -1.52 24.88
N GLY A 447 11.76 -1.51 24.83
CA GLY A 447 12.61 -2.45 25.55
C GLY A 447 12.81 -3.75 24.77
N THR A 448 13.73 -4.59 25.25
CA THR A 448 13.91 -5.94 24.72
C THR A 448 12.64 -6.77 24.99
N PRO A 449 12.03 -7.42 23.98
CA PRO A 449 10.84 -8.23 24.19
C PRO A 449 11.17 -9.46 25.05
N SER A 450 10.25 -9.82 25.95
CA SER A 450 10.38 -11.06 26.72
C SER A 450 10.17 -12.30 25.84
N GLU A 451 10.56 -13.49 26.32
CA GLU A 451 10.28 -14.75 25.59
C GLU A 451 8.77 -14.95 25.37
N ALA A 452 7.93 -14.53 26.32
CA ALA A 452 6.47 -14.56 26.17
C ALA A 452 5.99 -13.58 25.08
N ASP A 453 6.66 -12.44 24.91
CA ASP A 453 6.34 -11.49 23.84
C ASP A 453 6.82 -11.95 22.47
N MET A 454 7.79 -12.85 22.41
CA MET A 454 8.32 -13.43 21.17
C MET A 454 7.63 -14.75 20.78
N HIS A 455 6.61 -15.19 21.53
CA HIS A 455 5.97 -16.49 21.31
C HIS A 455 5.42 -16.65 19.88
N PHE A 456 4.83 -15.59 19.32
CA PHE A 456 4.27 -15.57 17.96
C PHE A 456 5.32 -15.79 16.85
N ILE A 457 6.61 -15.59 17.13
CA ILE A 457 7.68 -15.76 16.15
C ILE A 457 7.96 -17.25 15.96
N LYS A 458 7.48 -17.83 14.85
CA LYS A 458 7.71 -19.25 14.55
C LYS A 458 9.13 -19.57 14.08
N SER A 459 9.81 -18.60 13.46
CA SER A 459 11.18 -18.77 12.94
C SER A 459 12.22 -18.70 14.06
N GLU A 460 12.91 -19.82 14.31
CA GLU A 460 13.98 -19.86 15.32
C GLU A 460 15.16 -18.96 14.96
N LYS A 461 15.42 -18.75 13.66
CA LYS A 461 16.43 -17.80 13.19
C LYS A 461 16.08 -16.37 13.58
N ALA A 462 14.81 -15.98 13.46
CA ALA A 462 14.34 -14.65 13.84
C ALA A 462 14.36 -14.46 15.38
N LYS A 463 13.95 -15.48 16.15
CA LYS A 463 14.08 -15.50 17.61
C LYS A 463 15.53 -15.33 18.05
N ARG A 464 16.46 -16.12 17.49
CA ARG A 464 17.88 -16.00 17.79
C ARG A 464 18.45 -14.63 17.44
N PHE A 465 18.03 -14.05 16.31
CA PHE A 465 18.41 -12.69 15.94
C PHE A 465 17.99 -11.66 17.00
N MET A 466 16.76 -11.75 17.52
CA MET A 466 16.25 -10.87 18.58
C MET A 466 16.99 -11.07 19.91
N ARG A 467 17.25 -12.32 20.31
CA ARG A 467 18.02 -12.64 21.53
C ARG A 467 19.45 -12.10 21.49
N ASN A 468 20.05 -12.04 20.30
CA ASN A 468 21.40 -11.52 20.11
C ASN A 468 21.47 -9.99 20.03
N GLN A 469 20.33 -9.28 20.04
CA GLN A 469 20.36 -7.82 20.09
C GLN A 469 20.79 -7.33 21.48
N PRO A 470 21.43 -6.14 21.57
CA PRO A 470 21.74 -5.53 22.85
C PRO A 470 20.47 -5.37 23.73
N LEU A 471 20.61 -5.66 25.03
CA LEU A 471 19.52 -5.46 25.97
C LEU A 471 19.17 -3.96 26.08
N ARG A 472 17.86 -3.67 26.11
CA ARG A 472 17.29 -2.32 26.19
C ARG A 472 16.21 -2.27 27.25
N CYS A 473 16.24 -1.21 28.06
CA CYS A 473 15.16 -0.92 29.01
C CYS A 473 14.04 -0.16 28.30
N LYS A 474 12.79 -0.50 28.61
CA LYS A 474 11.63 0.23 28.09
C LYS A 474 11.70 1.69 28.52
N ARG A 475 11.53 2.62 27.56
CA ARG A 475 11.43 4.05 27.83
C ARG A 475 10.03 4.39 28.29
N LYS A 476 9.90 5.29 29.27
CA LYS A 476 8.57 5.77 29.67
C LYS A 476 8.02 6.68 28.58
N MET A 477 6.80 6.41 28.15
CA MET A 477 6.12 7.21 27.12
C MET A 477 5.89 8.65 27.59
N SER A 478 5.77 8.89 28.89
CA SER A 478 5.72 10.21 29.51
C SER A 478 6.98 11.04 29.27
N ASP A 479 8.16 10.39 29.19
CA ASP A 479 9.43 11.08 28.97
C ASP A 479 9.57 11.48 27.49
N LEU A 480 8.99 10.69 26.60
CA LEU A 480 8.93 10.96 25.17
C LEU A 480 7.90 12.05 24.82
N TYR A 481 6.75 12.04 25.50
CA TYR A 481 5.62 12.91 25.23
C TYR A 481 5.12 13.57 26.53
N PRO A 482 5.89 14.48 27.15
CA PRO A 482 5.59 15.05 28.47
C PRO A 482 4.33 15.94 28.48
N LYS A 483 3.81 16.32 27.31
CA LYS A 483 2.60 17.14 27.16
C LYS A 483 1.33 16.31 26.94
N ALA A 484 1.45 15.00 26.73
CA ALA A 484 0.31 14.13 26.51
C ALA A 484 -0.38 13.78 27.84
N SER A 485 -1.71 13.61 27.82
CA SER A 485 -2.45 13.16 28.99
C SER A 485 -2.16 11.68 29.32
N ALA A 486 -2.51 11.25 30.53
CA ALA A 486 -2.33 9.86 30.93
C ALA A 486 -3.14 8.90 30.05
N GLU A 487 -4.36 9.26 29.67
CA GLU A 487 -5.24 8.47 28.81
C GLU A 487 -4.69 8.37 27.38
N CYS A 488 -4.11 9.47 26.86
CA CYS A 488 -3.42 9.49 25.57
C CYS A 488 -2.25 8.50 25.55
N LEU A 489 -1.41 8.54 26.59
CA LEU A 489 -0.26 7.66 26.73
C LEU A 489 -0.67 6.20 26.97
N ASP A 490 -1.76 5.95 27.68
CA ASP A 490 -2.29 4.59 27.89
C ASP A 490 -2.72 3.97 26.57
N LEU A 491 -3.54 4.69 25.78
CA LEU A 491 -3.97 4.21 24.46
C LEU A 491 -2.78 3.94 23.55
N LEU A 492 -1.81 4.87 23.51
CA LEU A 492 -0.61 4.74 22.70
C LEU A 492 0.23 3.50 23.09
N ASN A 493 0.40 3.24 24.40
CA ASN A 493 1.10 2.05 24.88
C ASN A 493 0.37 0.74 24.54
N ARG A 494 -0.97 0.75 24.54
CA ARG A 494 -1.76 -0.42 24.18
C ARG A 494 -1.77 -0.70 22.68
N MET A 495 -1.58 0.31 21.84
CA MET A 495 -1.35 0.15 20.39
C MET A 495 0.07 -0.35 20.10
N LEU A 496 1.08 0.24 20.75
CA LEU A 496 2.51 -0.06 20.53
C LEU A 496 3.02 -1.17 21.46
N HIS A 497 2.45 -2.37 21.30
CA HIS A 497 2.94 -3.57 21.95
C HIS A 497 3.72 -4.46 20.98
N PHE A 498 4.86 -5.03 21.41
CA PHE A 498 5.69 -5.87 20.54
C PHE A 498 4.92 -7.11 20.07
N ASN A 499 4.40 -7.89 21.01
CA ASN A 499 3.50 -9.01 20.73
C ASN A 499 2.16 -8.50 20.16
N PRO A 500 1.74 -8.93 18.95
CA PRO A 500 0.47 -8.52 18.34
C PRO A 500 -0.77 -8.93 19.15
N ASP A 501 -0.74 -10.07 19.83
CA ASP A 501 -1.89 -10.59 20.61
C ASP A 501 -2.21 -9.74 21.85
N LYS A 502 -1.25 -8.90 22.26
CA LYS A 502 -1.38 -7.98 23.39
C LYS A 502 -1.76 -6.56 22.98
N ARG A 503 -1.88 -6.29 21.66
CA ARG A 503 -2.33 -4.97 21.19
C ARG A 503 -3.83 -4.83 21.40
N ILE A 504 -4.25 -3.62 21.73
CA ILE A 504 -5.68 -3.27 21.81
C ILE A 504 -6.36 -3.52 20.46
N THR A 505 -7.57 -4.04 20.48
CA THR A 505 -8.37 -4.16 19.25
C THR A 505 -8.89 -2.79 18.82
N VAL A 506 -9.31 -2.65 17.56
CA VAL A 506 -9.91 -1.39 17.09
C VAL A 506 -11.19 -1.06 17.87
N GLN A 507 -12.00 -2.07 18.19
CA GLN A 507 -13.24 -1.91 18.98
C GLN A 507 -12.91 -1.38 20.38
N ASP A 508 -12.00 -2.03 21.09
CA ASP A 508 -11.58 -1.61 22.43
C ASP A 508 -10.90 -0.23 22.42
N ALA A 509 -10.22 0.12 21.32
CA ALA A 509 -9.59 1.43 21.16
C ALA A 509 -10.62 2.55 21.00
N LEU A 510 -11.73 2.32 20.27
CA LEU A 510 -12.84 3.27 20.16
C LEU A 510 -13.55 3.49 21.50
N GLU A 511 -13.68 2.43 22.30
CA GLU A 511 -14.26 2.47 23.65
C GLU A 511 -13.31 3.03 24.72
N HIS A 512 -12.05 3.30 24.36
CA HIS A 512 -11.02 3.73 25.31
C HIS A 512 -11.35 5.11 25.92
N PRO A 513 -11.03 5.37 27.22
CA PRO A 513 -11.30 6.66 27.87
C PRO A 513 -10.75 7.89 27.13
N TYR A 514 -9.64 7.72 26.39
CA TYR A 514 -9.08 8.77 25.54
C TYR A 514 -10.03 9.23 24.43
N LEU A 515 -10.94 8.39 23.93
CA LEU A 515 -11.89 8.71 22.85
C LEU A 515 -13.33 8.86 23.34
N ALA A 516 -13.57 8.79 24.65
CA ALA A 516 -14.91 8.76 25.24
C ALA A 516 -15.82 9.95 24.86
N THR A 517 -15.23 11.11 24.51
CA THR A 517 -15.97 12.30 24.06
C THR A 517 -16.45 12.22 22.61
N LEU A 518 -15.82 11.37 21.80
CA LEU A 518 -16.10 11.19 20.36
C LEU A 518 -16.82 9.87 20.07
N HIS A 519 -16.58 8.84 20.89
CA HIS A 519 -17.15 7.51 20.73
C HIS A 519 -18.67 7.55 20.61
N GLN A 520 -19.19 7.03 19.49
CA GLN A 520 -20.61 6.98 19.20
C GLN A 520 -20.93 5.67 18.46
N PRO A 521 -21.35 4.60 19.18
CA PRO A 521 -21.56 3.28 18.58
C PRO A 521 -22.46 3.24 17.35
N ASP A 522 -23.56 4.02 17.36
CA ASP A 522 -24.52 4.12 16.25
C ASP A 522 -23.93 4.76 14.99
N ASP A 523 -22.82 5.49 15.15
CA ASP A 523 -22.10 6.17 14.08
C ASP A 523 -20.72 5.54 13.88
N GLU A 524 -20.55 4.27 14.23
CA GLU A 524 -19.32 3.50 14.01
C GLU A 524 -19.68 2.16 13.33
N PRO A 525 -20.11 2.21 12.06
CA PRO A 525 -20.69 1.05 11.40
C PRO A 525 -19.66 -0.05 11.12
N LEU A 526 -20.16 -1.28 11.00
CA LEU A 526 -19.44 -2.39 10.39
C LEU A 526 -19.78 -2.42 8.90
N CYS A 527 -18.90 -2.98 8.09
CA CYS A 527 -19.20 -3.35 6.72
C CYS A 527 -20.09 -4.60 6.74
N GLU A 528 -21.24 -4.52 6.09
CA GLU A 528 -22.22 -5.61 6.06
C GLU A 528 -21.73 -6.83 5.25
N HIS A 529 -20.83 -6.58 4.29
CA HIS A 529 -20.33 -7.60 3.37
C HIS A 529 -18.81 -7.75 3.50
N ILE A 530 -18.36 -8.99 3.64
CA ILE A 530 -16.94 -9.31 3.51
C ILE A 530 -16.46 -9.06 2.08
N PHE A 531 -15.21 -8.65 1.93
CA PHE A 531 -14.57 -8.57 0.62
C PHE A 531 -13.92 -9.92 0.29
N LEU A 532 -14.33 -10.52 -0.83
CA LEU A 532 -13.73 -11.75 -1.32
C LEU A 532 -12.58 -11.41 -2.26
N PHE A 533 -11.36 -11.79 -1.87
CA PHE A 533 -10.19 -11.66 -2.72
C PHE A 533 -10.21 -12.77 -3.77
N ASP A 534 -10.43 -12.39 -5.04
CA ASP A 534 -10.34 -13.32 -6.17
C ASP A 534 -8.86 -13.50 -6.58
N ASP A 535 -8.11 -14.17 -5.70
CA ASP A 535 -6.68 -14.49 -5.91
C ASP A 535 -6.50 -15.91 -6.50
N ASN A 536 -7.52 -16.45 -7.18
CA ASN A 536 -7.54 -17.84 -7.67
C ASN A 536 -6.54 -18.12 -8.81
N LYS A 537 -5.96 -17.09 -9.44
CA LYS A 537 -4.88 -17.26 -10.43
C LYS A 537 -3.54 -16.92 -9.81
N ALA A 538 -2.58 -17.83 -9.95
CA ALA A 538 -1.21 -17.57 -9.51
C ALA A 538 -0.66 -16.30 -10.17
N ASP A 539 0.21 -15.58 -9.47
CA ASP A 539 0.72 -14.28 -9.95
C ASP A 539 1.35 -14.37 -11.35
N ASP A 540 1.91 -15.53 -11.70
CA ASP A 540 2.59 -15.81 -12.97
C ASP A 540 1.65 -16.16 -14.14
N GLU A 541 0.35 -16.34 -13.88
CA GLU A 541 -0.63 -16.74 -14.91
C GLU A 541 -1.43 -15.56 -15.49
N LEU A 542 -1.42 -14.41 -14.80
CA LEU A 542 -2.19 -13.23 -15.20
C LEU A 542 -1.46 -12.43 -16.28
N ARG A 543 -2.05 -12.35 -17.48
CA ARG A 543 -1.54 -11.55 -18.59
C ARG A 543 -2.00 -10.10 -18.46
N LYS A 544 -1.29 -9.19 -19.12
CA LYS A 544 -1.67 -7.76 -19.25
C LYS A 544 -3.14 -7.57 -19.59
N ARG A 545 -3.64 -8.32 -20.58
CA ARG A 545 -5.02 -8.22 -21.08
C ARG A 545 -6.04 -8.63 -20.01
N ASP A 546 -5.75 -9.64 -19.19
CA ASP A 546 -6.66 -10.10 -18.15
C ASP A 546 -6.90 -9.00 -17.10
N ILE A 547 -5.86 -8.24 -16.75
CA ILE A 547 -5.97 -7.10 -15.82
C ILE A 547 -6.70 -5.94 -16.49
N GLN A 548 -6.39 -5.64 -17.76
CA GLN A 548 -7.11 -4.61 -18.53
C GLN A 548 -8.60 -4.91 -18.59
N ASP A 549 -8.99 -6.15 -18.88
CA ASP A 549 -10.40 -6.56 -18.95
C ASP A 549 -11.11 -6.44 -17.60
N GLN A 550 -10.45 -6.82 -16.51
CA GLN A 550 -11.01 -6.65 -15.17
C GLN A 550 -11.20 -5.18 -14.80
N ILE A 551 -10.21 -4.31 -15.06
CA ILE A 551 -10.38 -2.86 -14.81
C ILE A 551 -11.47 -2.30 -15.73
N LEU A 552 -11.61 -2.81 -16.96
CA LEU A 552 -12.64 -2.38 -17.89
C LEU A 552 -14.05 -2.75 -17.42
N GLU A 553 -14.24 -3.90 -16.78
CA GLU A 553 -15.52 -4.22 -16.14
C GLU A 553 -15.85 -3.24 -14.99
N GLU A 554 -14.84 -2.84 -14.20
CA GLU A 554 -15.05 -1.80 -13.18
C GLU A 554 -15.42 -0.45 -13.81
N VAL A 555 -14.80 -0.08 -14.94
CA VAL A 555 -15.16 1.11 -15.74
C VAL A 555 -16.61 1.00 -16.24
N LEU A 556 -17.00 -0.14 -16.79
CA LEU A 556 -18.34 -0.39 -17.33
C LEU A 556 -19.43 -0.39 -16.25
N HIS A 557 -19.07 -0.57 -14.98
CA HIS A 557 -20.02 -0.34 -13.90
C HIS A 557 -20.41 1.14 -13.76
N PHE A 558 -19.46 2.06 -13.94
CA PHE A 558 -19.74 3.51 -13.95
C PHE A 558 -20.35 3.97 -15.28
N HIS A 559 -20.08 3.24 -16.36
CA HIS A 559 -20.46 3.60 -17.73
C HIS A 559 -21.07 2.42 -18.50
N PRO A 560 -22.26 1.91 -18.10
CA PRO A 560 -22.92 0.80 -18.77
C PRO A 560 -23.22 1.08 -20.25
N GLU A 561 -23.41 2.35 -20.62
CA GLU A 561 -23.63 2.83 -21.99
C GLU A 561 -22.45 2.56 -22.94
N ASP A 562 -21.23 2.39 -22.41
CA ASP A 562 -20.05 2.08 -23.23
C ASP A 562 -19.88 0.58 -23.51
N ARG A 563 -20.72 -0.28 -22.90
CA ARG A 563 -20.58 -1.75 -22.97
C ARG A 563 -20.64 -2.28 -24.40
N GLU A 564 -21.65 -1.89 -25.18
CA GLU A 564 -21.82 -2.37 -26.56
C GLU A 564 -20.63 -1.99 -27.44
N ARG A 565 -20.16 -0.74 -27.32
CA ARG A 565 -19.01 -0.23 -28.06
C ARG A 565 -17.75 -1.03 -27.71
N ILE A 566 -17.48 -1.22 -26.43
CA ILE A 566 -16.30 -1.95 -25.93
C ILE A 566 -16.33 -3.41 -26.38
N LEU A 567 -17.47 -4.10 -26.28
CA LEU A 567 -17.60 -5.49 -26.72
C LEU A 567 -17.41 -5.64 -28.23
N TYR A 568 -17.94 -4.70 -29.02
CA TYR A 568 -17.72 -4.66 -30.46
C TYR A 568 -16.24 -4.44 -30.81
N GLU A 569 -15.57 -3.48 -30.17
CA GLU A 569 -14.14 -3.25 -30.39
C GLU A 569 -13.28 -4.48 -29.99
N ALA A 570 -13.64 -5.15 -28.89
CA ALA A 570 -12.99 -6.38 -28.44
C ALA A 570 -13.13 -7.53 -29.46
N SER A 571 -14.30 -7.70 -30.07
CA SER A 571 -14.53 -8.75 -31.08
C SER A 571 -13.71 -8.51 -32.34
N GLN A 572 -13.54 -7.25 -32.74
CA GLN A 572 -12.68 -6.89 -33.88
C GLN A 572 -11.19 -7.15 -33.59
N SER A 573 -10.75 -6.97 -32.35
CA SER A 573 -9.37 -7.28 -31.95
C SER A 573 -9.06 -8.77 -32.01
N LYS A 574 -9.98 -9.64 -31.55
CA LYS A 574 -9.81 -11.10 -31.61
C LYS A 574 -9.69 -11.62 -33.05
N ASN A 575 -10.43 -11.03 -33.99
CA ASN A 575 -10.37 -11.40 -35.41
C ASN A 575 -9.07 -10.95 -36.12
N LYS A 576 -8.32 -9.98 -35.60
CA LYS A 576 -7.02 -9.60 -36.18
C LYS A 576 -5.90 -10.58 -35.83
N SER A 577 -6.03 -11.32 -34.73
CA SER A 577 -5.04 -12.29 -34.27
C SER A 577 -5.04 -13.60 -35.07
N THR A 578 -6.10 -13.87 -35.85
CA THR A 578 -6.25 -15.10 -36.66
C THR A 578 -5.92 -14.90 -38.15
N VAL A 579 -5.41 -13.73 -38.56
CA VAL A 579 -5.15 -13.41 -39.99
C VAL A 579 -3.65 -13.43 -40.36
N PHE A 580 -2.77 -13.91 -39.47
CA PHE A 580 -1.32 -14.03 -39.74
C PHE A 580 -0.78 -15.47 -39.60
N ASP A 581 -1.58 -16.48 -39.95
CA ASP A 581 -1.07 -17.82 -40.26
C ASP A 581 -1.69 -18.31 -41.58
N VAL A 582 -1.04 -17.94 -42.70
CA VAL A 582 -1.08 -18.67 -43.99
C VAL A 582 0.30 -18.64 -44.61
#